data_AF-A0A3D3H3D0-F1
#
_entry.id   AF-A0A3D3H3D0-F1
#
_cell.length_a   1.000
_cell.length_b   1.000
_cell.length_c   1.000
_cell.angle_alpha   90.00
_cell.angle_beta   90.00
_cell.angle_gamma   90.00
#
_symmetry.space_group_name_H-M   'P 1'
#
loop_
_entity.id
_entity.type
_entity.pdbx_description
1 polymer ?
#
loop_
_entity_poly.entity_id
_entity_poly.type
_entity_poly.pdbx_seq_one_letter_code
_entity_poly.pdbx_strand_id
1 'polypeptide(L)'
;MAVFVLSITAVLTAWCGFEASKWGGEMSIAFSQASSARVQATSAEGEARDARQFDLSVYAEWVRATYNGEEDLAAYIEDRFSPEFAVAFEAWNAGGRVEAGPFAVPEYVPPGTIEAQELTERADAKFQE
;
A
#
# COMPACT_ATOMS: atom_id res chain seq x y z
N MET A 1 21.22 -49.43 34.07
CA MET A 1 21.36 -48.76 32.76
C MET A 1 20.03 -48.26 32.19
N ALA A 2 18.92 -49.01 32.28
CA ALA A 2 17.60 -48.58 31.78
C ALA A 2 17.09 -47.23 32.35
N VAL A 3 17.27 -46.98 33.66
CA VAL A 3 16.82 -45.73 34.31
C VAL A 3 17.55 -44.49 33.78
N PHE A 4 18.86 -44.60 33.50
CA PHE A 4 19.64 -43.50 32.93
C PHE A 4 19.15 -43.14 31.52
N VAL A 5 18.88 -44.14 30.68
CA VAL A 5 18.36 -43.91 29.33
C VAL A 5 17.00 -43.23 29.38
N LEU A 6 16.08 -43.72 30.23
CA LEU A 6 14.76 -43.11 30.38
C LEU A 6 14.83 -41.67 30.92
N SER A 7 15.75 -41.39 31.85
CA SER A 7 15.95 -40.04 32.38
C SER A 7 16.43 -39.05 31.30
N ILE A 8 17.36 -39.47 30.44
CA ILE A 8 17.86 -38.64 29.33
C ILE A 8 16.75 -38.40 28.30
N THR A 9 15.99 -39.43 27.94
CA THR A 9 14.87 -39.30 27.00
C THR A 9 13.82 -38.30 27.52
N ALA A 10 13.46 -38.37 28.80
CA ALA A 10 12.48 -37.47 29.40
C ALA A 10 12.93 -35.99 29.35
N VAL A 11 14.20 -35.72 29.63
CA VAL A 11 14.78 -34.36 29.53
C VAL A 11 14.76 -33.85 28.09
N LEU A 12 15.13 -34.70 27.12
CA LEU A 12 15.10 -34.33 25.71
C LEU A 12 13.67 -34.03 25.22
N THR A 13 12.68 -34.84 25.60
CA THR A 13 11.28 -34.58 25.24
C THR A 13 10.76 -33.27 25.85
N ALA A 14 11.08 -32.99 27.11
CA ALA A 14 10.71 -31.74 27.76
C ALA A 14 11.38 -30.52 27.08
N TRP A 15 12.66 -30.65 26.69
CA TRP A 15 13.39 -29.62 25.97
C TRP A 15 12.79 -29.35 24.58
N CYS A 16 12.50 -30.40 23.81
CA CYS A 16 11.83 -30.27 22.52
C CYS A 16 10.45 -29.60 22.65
N GLY A 17 9.68 -29.92 23.69
CA GLY A 17 8.40 -29.28 23.96
C GLY A 17 8.51 -27.81 24.34
N PHE A 18 9.55 -27.45 25.12
CA PHE A 18 9.85 -26.05 25.48
C PHE A 18 10.21 -25.22 24.25
N GLU A 19 11.15 -25.70 23.42
CA GLU A 19 11.52 -25.04 22.17
C GLU A 19 10.34 -24.95 21.20
N ALA A 20 9.59 -26.03 21.00
CA ALA A 20 8.40 -26.01 20.13
C ALA A 20 7.37 -24.96 20.56
N SER A 21 7.16 -24.78 21.88
CA SER A 21 6.23 -23.77 22.41
C SER A 21 6.74 -22.34 22.20
N LYS A 22 8.05 -22.12 22.33
CA LYS A 22 8.67 -20.81 22.10
C LYS A 22 8.55 -20.39 20.64
N TRP A 23 8.90 -21.30 19.72
CA TRP A 23 8.84 -21.03 18.28
C TRP A 23 7.40 -20.88 17.78
N GLY A 24 6.48 -21.70 18.30
CA GLY A 24 5.05 -21.56 18.00
C GLY A 24 4.48 -20.22 18.47
N GLY A 25 4.93 -19.70 19.62
CA GLY A 25 4.55 -18.40 20.13
C GLY A 25 5.08 -17.23 19.27
N GLU A 26 6.37 -17.23 18.98
CA GLU A 26 7.02 -16.20 18.14
C GLU A 26 6.43 -16.18 16.72
N MET A 27 6.27 -17.35 16.11
CA MET A 27 5.66 -17.50 14.78
C MET A 27 4.21 -17.02 14.74
N SER A 28 3.42 -17.28 15.79
CA SER A 28 2.03 -16.80 15.87
C SER A 28 1.96 -15.28 15.94
N ILE A 29 2.87 -14.63 16.69
CA ILE A 29 2.92 -13.18 16.79
C ILE A 29 3.34 -12.56 15.46
N ALA A 30 4.39 -13.08 14.85
CA ALA A 30 4.89 -12.64 13.54
C ALA A 30 3.78 -12.75 12.48
N PHE A 31 3.07 -13.88 12.43
CA PHE A 31 1.93 -14.08 11.54
C PHE A 31 0.78 -13.10 11.79
N SER A 32 0.41 -12.83 13.06
CA SER A 32 -0.63 -11.85 13.38
C SER A 32 -0.23 -10.42 12.97
N GLN A 33 1.03 -10.04 13.18
CA GLN A 33 1.55 -8.73 12.77
C GLN A 33 1.59 -8.59 11.24
N ALA A 34 2.08 -9.61 10.53
CA ALA A 34 2.08 -9.64 9.08
C ALA A 34 0.66 -9.56 8.51
N SER A 35 -0.29 -10.30 9.11
CA SER A 35 -1.70 -10.27 8.71
C SER A 35 -2.33 -8.89 8.93
N SER A 36 -2.06 -8.26 10.07
CA SER A 36 -2.53 -6.89 10.34
C SER A 36 -1.95 -5.87 9.36
N ALA A 37 -0.66 -5.96 9.05
CA ALA A 37 0.00 -5.08 8.09
C ALA A 37 -0.57 -5.26 6.68
N ARG A 38 -0.87 -6.48 6.24
CA ARG A 38 -1.56 -6.75 4.96
C ARG A 38 -2.94 -6.10 4.89
N VAL A 39 -3.74 -6.20 5.97
CA VAL A 39 -5.06 -5.57 6.02
C VAL A 39 -4.96 -4.04 5.92
N GLN A 40 -4.01 -3.44 6.63
CA GLN A 40 -3.77 -2.00 6.55
C GLN A 40 -3.30 -1.60 5.14
N ALA A 41 -2.41 -2.38 4.53
CA ALA A 41 -1.94 -2.13 3.16
C ALA A 41 -3.11 -2.12 2.17
N THR A 42 -3.98 -3.13 2.22
CA THR A 42 -5.19 -3.18 1.38
C THR A 42 -6.12 -1.98 1.62
N SER A 43 -6.23 -1.49 2.85
CA SER A 43 -7.00 -0.28 3.15
C SER A 43 -6.40 0.95 2.48
N ALA A 44 -5.09 1.14 2.56
CA ALA A 44 -4.39 2.28 1.95
C ALA A 44 -4.38 2.19 0.41
N GLU A 45 -4.31 0.98 -0.16
CA GLU A 45 -4.53 0.76 -1.60
C GLU A 45 -5.96 1.12 -2.03
N GLY A 46 -6.94 0.89 -1.15
CA GLY A 46 -8.32 1.32 -1.32
C GLY A 46 -8.41 2.84 -1.44
N GLU A 47 -7.80 3.55 -0.48
CA GLU A 47 -7.73 5.01 -0.48
C GLU A 47 -7.07 5.57 -1.76
N ALA A 48 -5.96 4.97 -2.19
CA ALA A 48 -5.29 5.35 -3.43
C ALA A 48 -6.17 5.15 -4.67
N ARG A 49 -6.94 4.06 -4.70
CA ARG A 49 -7.88 3.79 -5.79
C ARG A 49 -9.04 4.80 -5.79
N ASP A 50 -9.59 5.11 -4.61
CA ASP A 50 -10.71 6.03 -4.47
C ASP A 50 -10.30 7.46 -4.84
N ALA A 51 -9.14 7.91 -4.39
CA ALA A 51 -8.58 9.20 -4.77
C ALA A 51 -8.34 9.29 -6.29
N ARG A 52 -7.75 8.24 -6.89
CA ARG A 52 -7.57 8.17 -8.35
C ARG A 52 -8.89 8.21 -9.10
N GLN A 53 -9.92 7.55 -8.59
CA GLN A 53 -11.25 7.56 -9.22
C GLN A 53 -11.90 8.95 -9.14
N PHE A 54 -11.72 9.66 -8.03
CA PHE A 54 -12.14 11.05 -7.89
C PHE A 54 -11.44 11.94 -8.92
N ASP A 55 -10.11 11.87 -8.98
CA ASP A 55 -9.31 12.66 -9.92
C ASP A 55 -9.68 12.38 -11.38
N LEU A 56 -9.88 11.10 -11.76
CA LEU A 56 -10.33 10.72 -13.10
C LEU A 56 -11.68 11.35 -13.46
N SER A 57 -12.59 11.43 -12.48
CA SER A 57 -13.93 11.99 -12.68
C SER A 57 -13.85 13.50 -12.91
N VAL A 58 -13.05 14.21 -12.10
CA VAL A 58 -12.83 15.65 -12.23
C VAL A 58 -12.08 15.97 -13.55
N TYR A 59 -11.06 15.19 -13.89
CA TYR A 59 -10.33 15.33 -15.15
C TYR A 59 -11.23 15.10 -16.37
N ALA A 60 -12.14 14.12 -16.34
CA ALA A 60 -13.05 13.87 -17.45
C ALA A 60 -14.03 15.04 -17.69
N GLU A 61 -14.44 15.77 -16.64
CA GLU A 61 -15.20 17.02 -16.79
C GLU A 61 -14.31 18.13 -17.35
N TRP A 62 -13.07 18.26 -16.87
CA TRP A 62 -12.11 19.25 -17.40
C TRP A 62 -11.83 19.05 -18.89
N VAL A 63 -11.62 17.81 -19.34
CA VAL A 63 -11.41 17.48 -20.77
C VAL A 63 -12.63 17.87 -21.60
N ARG A 64 -13.85 17.63 -21.10
CA ARG A 64 -15.09 18.01 -21.78
C ARG A 64 -15.22 19.52 -21.90
N ALA A 65 -15.03 20.26 -20.80
CA ALA A 65 -15.06 21.72 -20.80
C ALA A 65 -14.04 22.31 -21.78
N THR A 66 -12.81 21.79 -21.75
CA THR A 66 -11.73 22.20 -22.66
C THR A 66 -12.09 21.91 -24.13
N TYR A 67 -12.63 20.73 -24.42
CA TYR A 67 -13.04 20.36 -25.77
C TYR A 67 -14.19 21.23 -26.31
N ASN A 68 -15.12 21.63 -25.44
CA ASN A 68 -16.25 22.50 -25.79
C ASN A 68 -15.87 23.99 -25.87
N GLY A 69 -14.64 24.37 -25.51
CA GLY A 69 -14.21 25.77 -25.44
C GLY A 69 -14.77 26.54 -24.24
N GLU A 70 -15.18 25.84 -23.18
CA GLU A 70 -15.73 26.41 -21.95
C GLU A 70 -14.59 26.76 -20.97
N GLU A 71 -13.77 27.77 -21.32
CA GLU A 71 -12.54 28.11 -20.58
C GLU A 71 -12.77 28.46 -19.10
N ASP A 72 -13.84 29.22 -18.79
CA ASP A 72 -14.21 29.56 -17.40
C ASP A 72 -14.57 28.30 -16.58
N LEU A 73 -15.24 27.34 -17.22
CA LEU A 73 -15.60 26.07 -16.57
C LEU A 73 -14.36 25.20 -16.38
N ALA A 74 -13.46 25.15 -17.36
CA ALA A 74 -12.20 24.43 -17.24
C ALA A 74 -11.37 24.97 -16.07
N ALA A 75 -11.18 26.29 -15.98
CA ALA A 75 -10.46 26.92 -14.86
C ALA A 75 -11.13 26.64 -13.50
N TYR A 76 -12.47 26.72 -13.44
CA TYR A 76 -13.22 26.38 -12.24
C TYR A 76 -13.06 24.92 -11.80
N ILE A 77 -12.87 24.00 -12.75
CA ILE A 77 -12.60 22.58 -12.48
C ILE A 77 -11.15 22.40 -12.03
N GLU A 78 -10.17 23.09 -12.65
CA GLU A 78 -8.76 23.04 -12.25
C GLU A 78 -8.56 23.46 -10.78
N ASP A 79 -9.28 24.48 -10.31
CA ASP A 79 -9.27 24.92 -8.91
C ASP A 79 -9.73 23.84 -7.89
N ARG A 80 -10.33 22.73 -8.36
CA ARG A 80 -10.83 21.61 -7.54
C ARG A 80 -9.96 20.36 -7.64
N PHE A 81 -8.87 20.41 -8.38
CA PHE A 81 -7.94 19.30 -8.42
C PHE A 81 -7.43 18.99 -7.01
N SER A 82 -7.29 17.69 -6.73
CA SER A 82 -6.57 17.28 -5.52
C SER A 82 -5.13 17.79 -5.58
N PRO A 83 -4.47 18.06 -4.44
CA PRO A 83 -3.09 18.52 -4.42
C PRO A 83 -2.14 17.60 -5.21
N GLU A 84 -2.30 16.29 -5.08
CA GLU A 84 -1.50 15.27 -5.74
C GLU A 84 -1.72 15.28 -7.26
N PHE A 85 -2.98 15.42 -7.70
CA PHE A 85 -3.30 15.53 -9.11
C PHE A 85 -2.84 16.85 -9.72
N ALA A 86 -2.91 17.96 -8.99
CA ALA A 86 -2.46 19.26 -9.46
C ALA A 86 -0.96 19.24 -9.82
N VAL A 87 -0.13 18.60 -8.98
CA VAL A 87 1.30 18.40 -9.26
C VAL A 87 1.50 17.61 -10.56
N ALA A 88 0.76 16.51 -10.73
CA ALA A 88 0.84 15.71 -11.95
C ALA A 88 0.36 16.47 -13.19
N PHE A 89 -0.70 17.26 -13.06
CA PHE A 89 -1.25 18.07 -14.14
C PHE A 89 -0.28 19.16 -14.58
N GLU A 90 0.37 19.83 -13.62
CA GLU A 90 1.43 20.80 -13.88
C GLU A 90 2.63 20.16 -14.58
N ALA A 91 3.10 19.01 -14.08
CA ALA A 91 4.22 18.27 -14.69
C ALA A 91 3.90 17.85 -16.13
N TRP A 92 2.70 17.34 -16.38
CA TRP A 92 2.24 16.98 -17.72
C TRP A 92 2.18 18.19 -18.66
N ASN A 93 1.72 19.34 -18.17
CA ASN A 93 1.69 20.59 -18.94
C ASN A 93 3.10 21.10 -19.25
N ALA A 94 3.99 21.14 -18.25
CA ALA A 94 5.37 21.58 -18.40
C ALA A 94 6.16 20.66 -19.36
N GLY A 95 5.86 19.36 -19.35
CA GLY A 95 6.41 18.36 -20.27
C GLY A 95 5.84 18.40 -21.69
N GLY A 96 4.96 19.36 -22.02
CA GLY A 96 4.38 19.51 -23.36
C GLY A 96 3.28 18.51 -23.70
N ARG A 97 2.67 17.88 -22.69
CA ARG A 97 1.54 16.94 -22.83
C ARG A 97 1.85 15.74 -23.74
N VAL A 98 3.08 15.23 -23.67
CA VAL A 98 3.54 14.08 -24.49
C VAL A 98 2.81 12.79 -24.12
N GLU A 99 2.59 12.58 -22.82
CA GLU A 99 1.84 11.42 -22.32
C GLU A 99 0.33 11.57 -22.56
N ALA A 100 -0.38 10.43 -22.56
CA ALA A 100 -1.84 10.38 -22.78
C ALA A 100 -2.67 11.19 -21.75
N GLY A 101 -2.08 11.53 -20.62
CA GLY A 101 -2.67 12.41 -19.61
C GLY A 101 -1.82 12.53 -18.35
N PRO A 102 -2.22 13.35 -17.37
CA PRO A 102 -1.48 13.57 -16.13
C PRO A 102 -1.24 12.30 -15.31
N PHE A 103 -2.16 11.33 -15.37
CA PHE A 103 -2.05 10.08 -14.62
C PHE A 103 -0.91 9.15 -15.07
N ALA A 104 -0.28 9.44 -16.21
CA ALA A 104 0.84 8.67 -16.74
C ALA A 104 2.20 9.26 -16.37
N VAL A 105 2.23 10.47 -15.79
CA VAL A 105 3.49 11.08 -15.33
C VAL A 105 3.93 10.47 -13.99
N PRO A 106 5.24 10.30 -13.75
CA PRO A 106 5.75 9.69 -12.52
C PRO A 106 5.45 10.52 -11.26
N GLU A 107 5.17 11.82 -11.41
CA GLU A 107 4.82 12.72 -10.31
C GLU A 107 3.42 12.44 -9.74
N TYR A 108 2.58 11.68 -10.44
CA TYR A 108 1.25 11.31 -9.93
C TYR A 108 1.33 10.19 -8.90
N VAL A 109 1.20 10.57 -7.62
CA VAL A 109 1.15 9.64 -6.50
C VAL A 109 -0.14 9.87 -5.70
N PRO A 110 -1.19 9.04 -5.90
CA PRO A 110 -2.41 9.14 -5.11
C PRO A 110 -2.14 8.94 -3.61
N PRO A 111 -2.92 9.59 -2.72
CA PRO A 111 -2.85 9.36 -1.28
C PRO A 111 -3.04 7.86 -0.96
N GLY A 112 -2.34 7.35 0.05
CA GLY A 112 -2.36 5.92 0.40
C GLY A 112 -1.41 5.03 -0.42
N THR A 113 -0.86 5.51 -1.55
CA THR A 113 0.08 4.70 -2.38
C THR A 113 1.36 4.36 -1.62
N ILE A 114 1.97 5.35 -0.96
CA ILE A 114 3.22 5.16 -0.21
C ILE A 114 2.98 4.32 1.05
N GLU A 115 1.91 4.63 1.79
CA GLU A 115 1.54 3.87 2.99
C GLU A 115 1.25 2.39 2.68
N ALA A 116 0.56 2.11 1.56
CA ALA A 116 0.33 0.74 1.09
C ALA A 116 1.64 -0.02 0.84
N GLN A 117 2.63 0.65 0.21
CA GLN A 117 3.93 0.05 -0.06
C GLN A 117 4.68 -0.25 1.25
N GLU A 118 4.77 0.73 2.15
CA GLU A 118 5.44 0.57 3.45
C GLU A 118 4.81 -0.57 4.29
N LEU A 119 3.48 -0.66 4.30
CA LEU A 119 2.76 -1.71 5.02
C LEU A 119 2.93 -3.09 4.39
N THR A 120 3.03 -3.16 3.07
CA THR A 120 3.34 -4.40 2.34
C THR A 120 4.75 -4.88 2.67
N GLU A 121 5.74 -3.99 2.60
CA GLU A 121 7.12 -4.30 2.98
C GLU A 121 7.23 -4.76 4.43
N ARG A 122 6.51 -4.10 5.34
CA ARG A 122 6.44 -4.52 6.75
C ARG A 122 5.83 -5.91 6.92
N ALA A 123 4.77 -6.22 6.17
CA ALA A 123 4.15 -7.53 6.23
C ALA A 123 5.10 -8.64 5.76
N ASP A 124 5.84 -8.38 4.69
CA ASP A 124 6.78 -9.35 4.12
C ASP A 124 7.99 -9.56 5.03
N ALA A 125 8.52 -8.49 5.63
CA ALA A 125 9.58 -8.60 6.63
C ALA A 125 9.15 -9.45 7.83
N LYS A 126 7.91 -9.27 8.32
CA LYS A 126 7.37 -10.07 9.45
C LYS A 126 7.00 -11.49 9.10
N PHE A 127 6.88 -11.83 7.82
CA PHE A 127 6.64 -13.20 7.39
C PHE A 127 7.95 -14.00 7.23
N GLN A 128 9.08 -13.32 7.06
CA GLN A 128 10.40 -13.93 6.88
C GLN A 128 11.19 -14.14 8.18
N GLU A 129 10.76 -13.53 9.30
CA GLU A 129 11.25 -13.78 10.67
C GLU A 129 10.67 -15.07 11.26
#